data_AF-A0A8C5EUW0-F1
#
_entry.id   AF-A0A8C5EUW0-F1
#
_cell.length_a   1.000
_cell.length_b   1.000
_cell.length_c   1.000
_cell.angle_alpha   90.00
_cell.angle_beta   90.00
_cell.angle_gamma   90.00
#
_symmetry.space_group_name_H-M   'P 1'
#
loop_
_entity.id
_entity.type
_entity.pdbx_description
1 polymer ?
#
loop_
_entity_poly.entity_id
_entity_poly.type
_entity_poly.pdbx_seq_one_letter_code
_entity_poly.pdbx_strand_id
1 'polypeptide(L)'
;MRRSDRNKPNYGDFSPSDADRKHHGLLNQGGTCYLNSVLQVLFMTKDFRDAVKRGTSEMTFIDPELKALFQDLEKYPAYTYRITKKLGIEMVHEQRDAAEFFERILEMTDSEAKQIFRGLLAHFVCCDKCGKESVQDQQFWYLPLSLGNNSAEVYRVEDGIEEFLRTLTFTEENQIYCDNCNAKTNCTEGNKVTYPPDVLTLLLKRFHFNLDTKSSTKNNRKVLIPFTLNNPESYQLYAVVEHSGELRNGHYVSIIQTDEDRWFCFNDEKVSRVQQQFKDGPIMSSTAYLLFYRKETSENQSSMKVDDSEVKATGQGTSKRLPTKNHPLTEEDGESAKSRIVTLV
;
A
#
# COMPACT_ATOMS: atom_id res chain seq x y z
N MET A 1 24.73 -23.97 16.07
CA MET A 1 23.90 -23.32 17.12
C MET A 1 22.94 -22.35 16.45
N ARG A 2 21.63 -22.66 16.39
CA ARG A 2 20.60 -21.76 15.84
C ARG A 2 20.41 -20.62 16.84
N ARG A 3 20.79 -19.39 16.48
CA ARG A 3 20.36 -18.19 17.20
C ARG A 3 18.86 -18.06 16.94
N SER A 4 18.04 -18.15 17.97
CA SER A 4 16.61 -17.84 17.88
C SER A 4 16.47 -16.35 17.57
N ASP A 5 15.76 -16.04 16.48
CA ASP A 5 15.36 -14.67 16.14
C ASP A 5 14.44 -14.15 17.22
N ARG A 6 14.96 -13.30 18.12
CA ARG A 6 14.20 -12.67 19.21
C ARG A 6 13.08 -11.73 18.73
N ASN A 7 13.02 -11.46 17.43
CA ASN A 7 12.06 -10.55 16.79
C ASN A 7 11.03 -11.25 15.90
N LYS A 8 10.88 -12.59 15.98
CA LYS A 8 9.73 -13.23 15.32
C LYS A 8 8.45 -12.90 16.08
N PRO A 9 7.46 -12.25 15.44
CA PRO A 9 6.16 -12.05 16.06
C PRO A 9 5.50 -13.42 16.32
N ASN A 10 5.02 -13.61 17.54
CA ASN A 10 4.33 -14.83 17.96
C ASN A 10 2.81 -14.58 17.86
N TYR A 11 2.21 -15.03 16.76
CA TYR A 11 0.76 -14.85 16.53
C TYR A 11 -0.11 -15.92 17.20
N GLY A 12 0.48 -16.84 17.96
CA GLY A 12 -0.20 -17.99 18.56
C GLY A 12 -0.55 -19.04 17.52
N ASP A 13 0.00 -20.25 17.66
CA ASP A 13 -0.46 -21.40 16.88
C ASP A 13 -1.79 -21.87 17.47
N PHE A 14 -2.89 -21.57 16.77
CA PHE A 14 -4.20 -22.11 17.08
C PHE A 14 -4.60 -23.14 16.03
N SER A 15 -5.23 -24.23 16.45
CA SER A 15 -5.81 -25.22 15.54
C SER A 15 -7.06 -24.60 14.87
N PRO A 16 -7.06 -24.33 13.55
CA PRO A 16 -8.17 -23.62 12.91
C PRO A 16 -9.48 -24.41 13.07
N SER A 17 -10.55 -23.71 13.46
CA SER A 17 -11.90 -24.29 13.40
C SER A 17 -12.30 -24.56 11.94
N ASP A 18 -13.29 -25.41 11.68
CA ASP A 18 -13.75 -25.66 10.31
C ASP A 18 -14.23 -24.37 9.61
N ALA A 19 -14.72 -23.38 10.37
CA ALA A 19 -15.06 -22.04 9.86
C ALA A 19 -13.85 -21.15 9.55
N ASP A 20 -12.66 -21.48 10.06
CA ASP A 20 -11.39 -20.80 9.77
C ASP A 20 -10.66 -21.43 8.57
N ARG A 21 -11.09 -22.60 8.08
CA ARG A 21 -10.50 -23.31 6.92
C ARG A 21 -10.92 -22.76 5.55
N LYS A 22 -11.61 -21.63 5.51
CA LYS A 22 -12.09 -20.99 4.27
C LYS A 22 -10.97 -20.31 3.48
N HIS A 23 -9.84 -20.04 4.11
CA HIS A 23 -8.73 -19.30 3.51
C HIS A 23 -7.54 -20.22 3.25
N HIS A 24 -6.97 -20.09 2.06
CA HIS A 24 -5.83 -20.88 1.63
C HIS A 24 -4.59 -20.00 1.47
N GLY A 25 -3.42 -20.59 1.75
CA GLY A 25 -2.12 -19.96 1.60
C GLY A 25 -1.47 -20.25 0.24
N LEU A 26 -0.27 -19.72 0.07
CA LEU A 26 0.52 -19.85 -1.16
C LEU A 26 1.79 -20.66 -0.91
N LEU A 27 2.04 -21.68 -1.73
CA LEU A 27 3.22 -22.51 -1.54
C LEU A 27 4.51 -21.72 -1.82
N ASN A 28 5.47 -21.85 -0.91
CA ASN A 28 6.77 -21.20 -1.05
C ASN A 28 7.67 -21.99 -2.01
N GLN A 29 8.19 -21.33 -3.05
CA GLN A 29 9.08 -21.95 -4.04
C GLN A 29 10.55 -21.97 -3.56
N GLY A 30 10.83 -21.45 -2.36
CA GLY A 30 12.15 -21.41 -1.73
C GLY A 30 12.31 -20.18 -0.87
N GLY A 31 12.52 -19.03 -1.52
CA GLY A 31 12.67 -17.71 -0.93
C GLY A 31 11.58 -16.72 -1.37
N THR A 32 10.43 -17.20 -1.85
CA THR A 32 9.39 -16.37 -2.49
C THR A 32 8.35 -15.80 -1.53
N CYS A 33 8.62 -15.77 -0.23
CA CYS A 33 7.69 -15.26 0.78
C CYS A 33 7.31 -13.77 0.56
N TYR A 34 8.22 -12.96 -0.02
CA TYR A 34 7.95 -11.58 -0.42
C TYR A 34 6.80 -11.50 -1.43
N LEU A 35 6.83 -12.39 -2.43
CA LEU A 35 5.83 -12.46 -3.48
C LEU A 35 4.52 -13.03 -2.94
N ASN A 36 4.59 -14.10 -2.13
CA ASN A 36 3.41 -14.72 -1.53
C ASN A 36 2.62 -13.72 -0.67
N SER A 37 3.31 -12.95 0.17
CA SER A 37 2.67 -11.95 1.03
C SER A 37 1.93 -10.87 0.23
N VAL A 38 2.52 -10.40 -0.88
CA VAL A 38 1.91 -9.41 -1.76
C VAL A 38 0.71 -10.00 -2.52
N LEU A 39 0.88 -11.18 -3.13
CA LEU A 39 -0.19 -11.85 -3.87
C LEU A 39 -1.39 -12.17 -2.98
N GLN A 40 -1.14 -12.51 -1.71
CA GLN A 40 -2.22 -12.73 -0.76
C GLN A 40 -3.00 -11.45 -0.48
N VAL A 41 -2.33 -10.32 -0.28
CA VAL A 41 -3.01 -9.01 -0.10
C VAL A 41 -3.82 -8.64 -1.35
N LEU A 42 -3.24 -8.80 -2.54
CA LEU A 42 -3.94 -8.54 -3.80
C LEU A 42 -5.19 -9.43 -3.96
N PHE A 43 -5.08 -10.73 -3.66
CA PHE A 43 -6.21 -11.66 -3.70
C PHE A 43 -7.30 -11.29 -2.69
N MET A 44 -6.91 -10.93 -1.46
CA MET A 44 -7.85 -10.58 -0.39
C MET A 44 -8.49 -9.20 -0.59
N THR A 45 -7.93 -8.37 -1.47
CA THR A 45 -8.53 -7.11 -1.91
C THR A 45 -9.65 -7.42 -2.90
N LYS A 46 -10.88 -7.55 -2.40
CA LYS A 46 -12.06 -7.99 -3.16
C LYS A 46 -12.22 -7.26 -4.50
N ASP A 47 -12.15 -5.93 -4.50
CA ASP A 47 -12.39 -5.14 -5.71
C ASP A 47 -11.31 -5.41 -6.77
N PHE A 48 -10.06 -5.64 -6.34
CA PHE A 48 -8.95 -5.99 -7.22
C PHE A 48 -9.13 -7.39 -7.80
N ARG A 49 -9.45 -8.37 -6.94
CA ARG A 49 -9.76 -9.73 -7.36
C ARG A 49 -10.92 -9.77 -8.35
N ASP A 50 -11.97 -9.01 -8.10
CA ASP A 50 -13.15 -8.97 -8.96
C ASP A 50 -12.84 -8.27 -10.30
N ALA A 51 -12.04 -7.20 -10.30
CA ALA A 51 -11.58 -6.54 -11.52
C ALA A 51 -10.69 -7.47 -12.38
N VAL A 52 -9.71 -8.15 -11.79
CA VAL A 52 -8.88 -9.16 -12.50
C VAL A 52 -9.74 -10.27 -13.11
N LYS A 53 -10.82 -10.67 -12.44
CA LYS A 53 -11.74 -11.69 -12.96
C LYS A 53 -12.57 -11.19 -14.15
N ARG A 54 -12.98 -9.93 -14.15
CA ARG A 54 -13.72 -9.28 -15.25
C ARG A 54 -12.85 -8.95 -16.45
N GLY A 55 -11.58 -8.60 -16.21
CA GLY A 55 -10.62 -8.16 -17.22
C GLY A 55 -10.48 -9.10 -18.42
N THR A 56 -10.15 -8.51 -19.56
CA THR A 56 -9.95 -9.20 -20.84
C THR A 56 -8.63 -9.97 -20.86
N SER A 57 -8.61 -11.14 -21.50
CA SER A 57 -7.47 -12.06 -21.52
C SER A 57 -6.37 -11.68 -22.52
N GLU A 58 -5.94 -10.42 -22.51
CA GLU A 58 -4.79 -9.96 -23.29
C GLU A 58 -3.50 -10.56 -22.70
N MET A 59 -2.73 -11.29 -23.52
CA MET A 59 -1.56 -12.04 -23.04
C MET A 59 -0.40 -11.16 -22.56
N THR A 60 -0.42 -9.85 -22.87
CA THR A 60 0.58 -8.87 -22.45
C THR A 60 0.53 -8.58 -20.96
N PHE A 61 -0.67 -8.51 -20.38
CA PHE A 61 -0.86 -8.25 -18.95
C PHE A 61 -0.63 -9.49 -18.11
N ILE A 62 -0.43 -9.31 -16.80
CA ILE A 62 -0.32 -10.39 -15.82
C ILE A 62 -1.67 -10.93 -15.35
N ASP A 63 -2.77 -10.25 -15.70
CA ASP A 63 -4.14 -10.59 -15.32
C ASP A 63 -4.54 -12.04 -15.62
N PRO A 64 -4.20 -12.67 -16.76
CA PRO A 64 -4.53 -14.07 -17.00
C PRO A 64 -3.87 -15.01 -15.98
N GLU A 65 -2.62 -14.75 -15.60
CA GLU A 65 -1.92 -15.52 -14.58
C GLU A 65 -2.47 -15.25 -13.18
N LEU A 66 -2.80 -13.99 -12.85
CA LEU A 66 -3.46 -13.65 -11.58
C LEU A 66 -4.84 -14.29 -11.46
N LYS A 67 -5.64 -14.26 -12.54
CA LYS A 67 -6.98 -14.86 -12.59
C LYS A 67 -6.93 -16.36 -12.33
N ALA A 68 -5.98 -17.06 -12.96
CA ALA A 68 -5.78 -18.49 -12.73
C ALA A 68 -5.37 -18.76 -11.27
N LEU A 69 -4.41 -17.98 -10.73
CA LEU A 69 -4.00 -18.11 -9.33
C LEU A 69 -5.16 -17.87 -8.35
N PHE A 70 -5.96 -16.83 -8.58
CA PHE A 70 -7.08 -16.48 -7.71
C PHE A 70 -8.18 -17.55 -7.74
N GLN A 71 -8.42 -18.19 -8.88
CA GLN A 71 -9.35 -19.33 -8.99
C GLN A 71 -8.88 -20.56 -8.21
N ASP A 72 -7.57 -20.81 -8.20
CA ASP A 72 -6.96 -21.89 -7.42
C ASP A 72 -7.05 -21.60 -5.91
N LEU A 73 -6.67 -20.38 -5.50
CA LEU A 73 -6.60 -19.95 -4.11
C LEU A 73 -7.96 -19.91 -3.41
N GLU A 74 -9.06 -19.80 -4.17
CA GLU A 74 -10.43 -19.96 -3.66
C GLU A 74 -10.74 -21.39 -3.19
N LYS A 75 -10.01 -22.40 -3.70
CA LYS A 75 -10.33 -23.82 -3.51
C LYS A 75 -9.29 -24.58 -2.72
N TYR A 76 -8.01 -24.22 -2.84
CA TYR A 76 -6.90 -24.93 -2.22
C TYR A 76 -5.67 -24.04 -2.11
N PRO A 77 -4.66 -24.43 -1.30
CA PRO A 77 -3.36 -23.80 -1.33
C PRO A 77 -2.76 -23.83 -2.74
N ALA A 78 -2.31 -22.68 -3.23
CA ALA A 78 -1.99 -22.50 -4.66
C ALA A 78 -0.49 -22.27 -4.92
N TYR A 79 -0.05 -22.69 -6.11
CA TYR A 79 1.32 -22.48 -6.60
C TYR A 79 1.43 -21.18 -7.41
N THR A 80 2.53 -20.45 -7.21
CA THR A 80 2.78 -19.17 -7.89
C THR A 80 3.66 -19.27 -9.14
N TYR A 81 3.87 -20.49 -9.69
CA TYR A 81 4.80 -20.74 -10.81
C TYR A 81 4.51 -19.89 -12.07
N ARG A 82 3.23 -19.73 -12.42
CA ARG A 82 2.85 -18.91 -13.59
C ARG A 82 3.20 -17.44 -13.38
N ILE A 83 3.01 -16.94 -12.16
CA ILE A 83 3.35 -15.57 -11.78
C ILE A 83 4.86 -15.36 -11.77
N THR A 84 5.63 -16.25 -11.13
CA THR A 84 7.09 -16.13 -11.09
C THR A 84 7.68 -16.15 -12.49
N LYS A 85 7.18 -17.03 -13.37
CA LYS A 85 7.58 -17.08 -14.79
C LYS A 85 7.24 -15.78 -15.53
N LYS A 86 6.02 -15.25 -15.37
CA LYS A 86 5.59 -14.00 -16.04
C LYS A 86 6.39 -12.79 -15.56
N LEU A 87 6.79 -12.77 -14.30
CA LEU A 87 7.65 -11.75 -13.70
C LEU A 87 9.15 -11.95 -13.98
N GLY A 88 9.55 -13.00 -14.72
CA GLY A 88 10.96 -13.28 -15.01
C GLY A 88 11.79 -13.58 -13.76
N ILE A 89 11.19 -14.19 -12.74
CA ILE A 89 11.88 -14.61 -11.52
C ILE A 89 12.51 -15.99 -11.79
N GLU A 90 13.81 -15.99 -12.12
CA GLU A 90 14.55 -17.23 -12.39
C GLU A 90 15.08 -17.90 -11.12
N MET A 91 15.57 -17.10 -10.16
CA MET A 91 16.17 -17.57 -8.91
C MET A 91 15.19 -17.51 -7.74
N VAL A 92 14.27 -18.46 -7.67
CA VAL A 92 13.22 -18.52 -6.62
C VAL A 92 13.74 -18.72 -5.20
N HIS A 93 15.02 -19.04 -5.02
CA HIS A 93 15.68 -19.16 -3.72
C HIS A 93 16.24 -17.82 -3.21
N GLU A 94 16.26 -16.77 -4.03
CA GLU A 94 16.71 -15.44 -3.63
C GLU A 94 15.56 -14.63 -3.03
N GLN A 95 15.81 -14.04 -1.87
CA GLN A 95 14.94 -13.02 -1.29
C GLN A 95 15.00 -11.73 -2.12
N ARG A 96 13.86 -11.06 -2.21
CA ARG A 96 13.67 -9.77 -2.91
C ARG A 96 12.78 -8.86 -2.07
N ASP A 97 12.59 -7.63 -2.53
CA ASP A 97 11.76 -6.65 -1.88
C ASP A 97 10.27 -6.86 -2.22
N ALA A 98 9.42 -6.96 -1.20
CA ALA A 98 7.98 -7.10 -1.41
C ALA A 98 7.36 -5.85 -2.06
N ALA A 99 7.86 -4.65 -1.76
CA ALA A 99 7.35 -3.40 -2.32
C ALA A 99 7.66 -3.30 -3.84
N GLU A 100 8.87 -3.71 -4.24
CA GLU A 100 9.28 -3.77 -5.66
C GLU A 100 8.35 -4.69 -6.45
N PHE A 101 8.05 -5.88 -5.93
CA PHE A 101 7.19 -6.83 -6.62
C PHE A 101 5.71 -6.44 -6.58
N PHE A 102 5.25 -5.73 -5.55
CA PHE A 102 3.93 -5.13 -5.53
C PHE A 102 3.75 -4.11 -6.65
N GLU A 103 4.67 -3.15 -6.77
CA GLU A 103 4.69 -2.17 -7.85
C GLU A 103 4.78 -2.84 -9.22
N ARG A 104 5.70 -3.78 -9.40
CA ARG A 104 5.88 -4.49 -10.68
C ARG A 104 4.64 -5.27 -11.11
N ILE A 105 3.93 -5.91 -10.18
CA ILE A 105 2.66 -6.59 -10.52
C ILE A 105 1.63 -5.57 -11.01
N LEU A 106 1.47 -4.44 -10.32
CA LEU A 106 0.49 -3.41 -10.67
C LEU A 106 0.83 -2.71 -12.00
N GLU A 107 2.10 -2.50 -12.31
CA GLU A 107 2.55 -1.99 -13.62
C GLU A 107 2.20 -2.93 -14.78
N MET A 108 2.25 -4.24 -14.54
CA MET A 108 1.91 -5.27 -15.52
C MET A 108 0.42 -5.65 -15.54
N THR A 109 -0.39 -5.06 -14.65
CA THR A 109 -1.83 -5.32 -14.55
C THR A 109 -2.60 -4.40 -15.50
N ASP A 110 -3.76 -4.86 -15.97
CA ASP A 110 -4.68 -4.06 -16.78
C ASP A 110 -5.19 -2.81 -16.03
N SER A 111 -5.64 -1.82 -16.81
CA SER A 111 -6.13 -0.54 -16.29
C SER A 111 -7.26 -0.66 -15.28
N GLU A 112 -8.20 -1.59 -15.40
CA GLU A 112 -9.34 -1.67 -14.46
C GLU A 112 -8.87 -2.04 -13.04
N ALA A 113 -8.08 -3.11 -12.91
CA ALA A 113 -7.66 -3.61 -11.61
C ALA A 113 -6.59 -2.72 -10.96
N LYS A 114 -5.64 -2.18 -11.72
CA LYS A 114 -4.55 -1.38 -11.15
C LYS A 114 -5.04 -0.05 -10.56
N GLN A 115 -6.16 0.51 -11.05
CA GLN A 115 -6.67 1.81 -10.58
C GLN A 115 -7.04 1.79 -9.08
N ILE A 116 -7.34 0.62 -8.53
CA ILE A 116 -7.67 0.44 -7.11
C ILE A 116 -6.51 0.86 -6.20
N PHE A 117 -5.27 0.61 -6.65
CA PHE A 117 -4.05 0.98 -5.91
C PHE A 117 -3.36 2.22 -6.47
N ARG A 118 -3.83 2.75 -7.61
CA ARG A 118 -3.19 3.87 -8.31
C ARG A 118 -3.58 5.19 -7.65
N GLY A 119 -2.58 5.92 -7.16
CA GLY A 119 -2.74 7.32 -6.77
C GLY A 119 -2.01 8.27 -7.72
N LEU A 120 -2.39 9.54 -7.69
CA LEU A 120 -1.69 10.65 -8.35
C LEU A 120 -1.25 11.70 -7.33
N LEU A 121 -0.01 12.15 -7.48
CA LEU A 121 0.60 13.26 -6.76
C LEU A 121 0.91 14.37 -7.75
N ALA A 122 0.68 15.61 -7.35
CA ALA A 122 1.29 16.78 -7.97
C ALA A 122 2.51 17.17 -7.13
N HIS A 123 3.70 17.01 -7.69
CA HIS A 123 4.90 17.66 -7.18
C HIS A 123 4.89 19.11 -7.65
N PHE A 124 5.10 20.06 -6.75
CA PHE A 124 5.13 21.47 -7.11
C PHE A 124 6.37 22.17 -6.55
N VAL A 125 6.85 23.16 -7.30
CA VAL A 125 7.84 24.15 -6.88
C VAL A 125 7.29 25.53 -7.19
N CYS A 126 7.13 26.37 -6.17
CA CYS A 126 6.63 27.73 -6.31
C CYS A 126 7.70 28.75 -5.90
N CYS A 127 7.95 29.75 -6.76
CA CYS A 127 8.84 30.85 -6.45
C CYS A 127 8.12 31.90 -5.59
N ASP A 128 8.64 32.18 -4.39
CA ASP A 128 8.00 33.10 -3.44
C ASP A 128 8.08 34.57 -3.89
N LYS A 129 9.00 34.89 -4.81
CA LYS A 129 9.19 36.26 -5.32
C LYS A 129 8.22 36.63 -6.43
N CYS A 130 8.00 35.74 -7.40
CA CYS A 130 7.17 36.02 -8.58
C CYS A 130 5.87 35.20 -8.66
N GLY A 131 5.69 34.22 -7.76
CA GLY A 131 4.52 33.35 -7.73
C GLY A 131 4.46 32.33 -8.86
N LYS A 132 5.51 32.20 -9.69
CA LYS A 132 5.54 31.19 -10.75
C LYS A 132 5.64 29.81 -10.11
N GLU A 133 4.68 28.95 -10.44
CA GLU A 133 4.62 27.55 -10.05
C GLU A 133 5.02 26.65 -11.22
N SER A 134 5.79 25.60 -10.91
CA SER A 134 6.06 24.44 -11.76
C SER A 134 5.41 23.24 -11.11
N VAL A 135 4.54 22.53 -11.83
CA VAL A 135 3.83 21.35 -11.34
C VAL A 135 4.13 20.16 -12.23
N GLN A 136 4.43 19.01 -11.62
CA GLN A 136 4.62 17.74 -12.31
C GLN A 136 3.72 16.67 -11.68
N ASP A 137 2.84 16.10 -12.49
CA ASP A 137 2.01 14.97 -12.06
C ASP A 137 2.81 13.66 -12.09
N GLN A 138 2.71 12.90 -11.01
CA GLN A 138 3.37 11.61 -10.84
C GLN A 138 2.38 10.57 -10.32
N GLN A 139 2.41 9.39 -10.94
CA GLN A 139 1.72 8.22 -10.44
C GLN A 139 2.48 7.59 -9.28
N PHE A 140 1.76 7.09 -8.27
CA PHE A 140 2.33 6.28 -7.19
C PHE A 140 1.46 5.05 -6.87
N TRP A 141 2.12 4.03 -6.33
CA TRP A 141 1.49 2.80 -5.80
C TRP A 141 1.51 2.74 -4.28
N TYR A 142 2.49 3.41 -3.66
CA TYR A 142 2.62 3.53 -2.22
C TYR A 142 3.28 4.86 -1.84
N LEU A 143 3.03 5.33 -0.63
CA LEU A 143 3.77 6.46 -0.04
C LEU A 143 4.96 5.94 0.77
N PRO A 144 6.21 6.30 0.41
CA PRO A 144 7.39 5.87 1.14
C PRO A 144 7.62 6.72 2.40
N LEU A 145 7.44 6.13 3.58
CA LEU A 145 7.58 6.79 4.86
C LEU A 145 8.97 6.55 5.46
N SER A 146 9.74 7.63 5.59
CA SER A 146 11.07 7.61 6.22
C SER A 146 10.93 7.51 7.74
N LEU A 147 11.49 6.45 8.33
CA LEU A 147 11.42 6.23 9.79
C LEU A 147 12.40 7.09 10.61
N GLY A 148 13.31 7.80 9.95
CA GLY A 148 14.37 8.57 10.59
C GLY A 148 15.33 7.71 11.44
N ASN A 149 16.32 8.36 12.05
CA ASN A 149 17.38 7.69 12.81
C ASN A 149 17.17 7.73 14.33
N ASN A 150 16.16 8.44 14.82
CA ASN A 150 15.90 8.54 16.26
C ASN A 150 15.20 7.28 16.78
N SER A 151 15.98 6.33 17.30
CA SER A 151 15.50 5.02 17.75
C SER A 151 14.82 5.03 19.12
N ALA A 152 14.91 6.13 19.89
CA ALA A 152 14.39 6.21 21.25
C ALA A 152 12.87 6.40 21.31
N GLU A 153 12.27 6.99 20.28
CA GLU A 153 10.85 7.31 20.24
C GLU A 153 10.06 6.35 19.34
N VAL A 154 8.82 6.06 19.72
CA VAL A 154 7.87 5.35 18.86
C VAL A 154 7.55 6.23 17.65
N TYR A 155 7.62 5.67 16.45
CA TYR A 155 7.22 6.36 15.22
C TYR A 155 5.71 6.24 15.03
N ARG A 156 5.02 7.32 14.67
CA ARG A 156 3.59 7.27 14.31
C ARG A 156 3.45 7.33 12.79
N VAL A 157 2.58 6.50 12.23
CA VAL A 157 2.37 6.46 10.77
C VAL A 157 1.85 7.81 10.27
N GLU A 158 0.99 8.47 11.03
CA GLU A 158 0.42 9.76 10.71
C GLU A 158 1.49 10.84 10.55
N ASP A 159 2.47 10.91 11.47
CA ASP A 159 3.61 11.84 11.39
C ASP A 159 4.42 11.61 10.10
N GLY A 160 4.54 10.35 9.67
CA GLY A 160 5.20 9.98 8.42
C GLY A 160 4.51 10.50 7.18
N ILE A 161 3.19 10.40 7.14
CA ILE A 161 2.36 10.90 6.04
C ILE A 161 2.42 12.43 6.00
N GLU A 162 2.31 13.09 7.16
CA GLU A 162 2.42 14.54 7.28
C GLU A 162 3.79 15.03 6.79
N GLU A 163 4.88 14.38 7.23
CA GLU A 163 6.23 14.72 6.78
C GLU A 163 6.42 14.50 5.27
N PHE A 164 5.84 13.45 4.69
CA PHE A 164 5.92 13.20 3.25
C PHE A 164 5.20 14.27 2.41
N LEU A 165 4.07 14.79 2.92
CA LEU A 165 3.25 15.82 2.27
C LEU A 165 3.65 17.25 2.68
N ARG A 166 4.60 17.39 3.60
CA ARG A 166 5.04 18.69 4.11
C ARG A 166 5.63 19.54 2.99
N THR A 167 5.16 20.79 2.90
CA THR A 167 5.80 21.79 2.04
C THR A 167 7.10 22.26 2.68
N LEU A 168 8.20 22.12 1.96
CA LEU A 168 9.53 22.59 2.33
C LEU A 168 9.74 24.00 1.80
N THR A 169 10.40 24.85 2.57
CA THR A 169 10.80 26.19 2.12
C THR A 169 12.33 26.23 2.00
N PHE A 170 12.79 26.75 0.86
CA PHE A 170 14.18 26.90 0.51
C PHE A 170 14.57 28.36 0.64
N THR A 171 15.35 28.69 1.65
CA THR A 171 15.80 30.06 1.95
C THR A 171 17.31 30.14 2.04
N GLU A 172 17.83 31.36 2.05
CA GLU A 172 19.26 31.66 2.29
C GLU A 172 20.20 30.87 1.36
N GLU A 173 21.06 30.01 1.92
CA GLU A 173 22.04 29.23 1.15
C GLU A 173 21.39 28.16 0.25
N ASN A 174 20.15 27.77 0.54
CA ASN A 174 19.42 26.72 -0.17
C ASN A 174 18.47 27.26 -1.25
N GLN A 175 18.52 28.57 -1.55
CA GLN A 175 17.66 29.17 -2.58
C GLN A 175 17.76 28.47 -3.94
N ILE A 176 16.60 28.30 -4.57
CA ILE A 176 16.46 27.66 -5.89
C ILE A 176 16.51 28.75 -6.97
N TYR A 177 17.12 28.44 -8.10
CA TYR A 177 17.16 29.35 -9.25
C TYR A 177 15.79 29.40 -9.95
N CYS A 178 15.25 30.59 -10.13
CA CYS A 178 14.00 30.81 -10.85
C CYS A 178 14.27 31.45 -12.22
N ASP A 179 13.93 30.74 -13.29
CA ASP A 179 14.12 31.22 -14.68
C ASP A 179 13.35 32.52 -14.97
N ASN A 180 12.16 32.68 -14.38
CA ASN A 180 11.35 33.88 -14.56
C ASN A 180 11.95 35.11 -13.84
N CYS A 181 12.59 34.91 -12.68
CA CYS A 181 13.27 35.98 -11.95
C CYS A 181 14.71 36.20 -12.41
N ASN A 182 15.27 35.26 -13.17
CA ASN A 182 16.68 35.18 -13.55
C ASN A 182 17.61 35.31 -12.32
N ALA A 183 17.23 34.71 -11.19
CA ALA A 183 17.94 34.83 -9.92
C ALA A 183 17.63 33.65 -8.98
N LYS A 184 18.50 33.44 -7.98
CA LYS A 184 18.18 32.58 -6.84
C LYS A 184 17.13 33.26 -5.97
N THR A 185 16.07 32.54 -5.66
CA THR A 185 14.93 33.05 -4.87
C THR A 185 14.54 32.06 -3.79
N ASN A 186 13.84 32.56 -2.78
CA ASN A 186 13.11 31.67 -1.90
C ASN A 186 12.04 30.94 -2.70
N CYS A 187 11.89 29.65 -2.43
CA CYS A 187 10.91 28.81 -3.08
C CYS A 187 10.28 27.85 -2.07
N THR A 188 9.06 27.43 -2.36
CA THR A 188 8.38 26.34 -1.68
C THR A 188 8.30 25.12 -2.58
N GLU A 189 8.57 23.94 -2.05
CA GLU A 189 8.45 22.64 -2.74
C GLU A 189 7.58 21.71 -1.93
N GLY A 190 6.74 20.91 -2.58
CA GLY A 190 5.98 19.90 -1.87
C GLY A 190 5.29 18.90 -2.78
N ASN A 191 4.62 17.94 -2.14
CA ASN A 191 3.77 16.97 -2.80
C ASN A 191 2.33 17.17 -2.35
N LYS A 192 1.40 17.09 -3.29
CA LYS A 192 -0.04 17.08 -3.02
C LYS A 192 -0.69 15.88 -3.65
N VAL A 193 -1.41 15.07 -2.87
CA VAL A 193 -2.24 13.99 -3.43
C VAL A 193 -3.40 14.63 -4.19
N THR A 194 -3.41 14.47 -5.51
CA THR A 194 -4.46 15.00 -6.39
C THR A 194 -5.55 13.96 -6.65
N TYR A 195 -5.15 12.69 -6.75
CA TYR A 195 -6.07 11.55 -6.84
C TYR A 195 -5.70 10.49 -5.80
N PRO A 196 -6.43 10.38 -4.69
CA PRO A 196 -6.19 9.34 -3.70
C PRO A 196 -6.67 7.97 -4.21
N PRO A 197 -5.91 6.88 -4.00
CA PRO A 197 -6.30 5.53 -4.43
C PRO A 197 -7.47 4.97 -3.60
N ASP A 198 -8.20 3.98 -4.09
CA ASP A 198 -9.20 3.27 -3.27
C ASP A 198 -8.53 2.45 -2.16
N VAL A 199 -7.32 1.96 -2.41
CA VAL A 199 -6.43 1.34 -1.44
C VAL A 199 -5.13 2.12 -1.34
N LEU A 200 -4.96 2.83 -0.24
CA LEU A 200 -3.72 3.54 0.10
C LEU A 200 -2.71 2.55 0.67
N THR A 201 -1.57 2.43 0.00
CA THR A 201 -0.44 1.64 0.48
C THR A 201 0.64 2.54 1.06
N LEU A 202 1.19 2.18 2.21
CA LEU A 202 2.30 2.88 2.86
C LEU A 202 3.49 1.94 2.97
N LEU A 203 4.65 2.38 2.49
CA LEU A 203 5.91 1.67 2.61
C LEU A 203 6.72 2.25 3.77
N LEU A 204 6.92 1.47 4.83
CA LEU A 204 7.83 1.85 5.92
C LEU A 204 9.27 1.56 5.48
N LYS A 205 10.04 2.61 5.15
CA LYS A 205 11.43 2.51 4.66
C LYS A 205 12.37 2.04 5.76
N ARG A 206 12.35 0.72 6.02
CA ARG A 206 13.15 0.09 7.07
C ARG A 206 14.58 -0.20 6.66
N PHE A 207 14.89 -0.29 5.38
CA PHE A 207 16.25 -0.59 4.93
C PHE A 207 16.96 0.69 4.51
N HIS A 208 18.15 0.89 5.06
CA HIS A 208 19.03 1.98 4.68
C HIS A 208 20.38 1.40 4.26
N PHE A 209 20.88 1.82 3.10
CA PHE A 209 22.24 1.50 2.68
C PHE A 209 23.19 2.58 3.19
N ASN A 210 24.11 2.21 4.08
CA ASN A 210 25.18 3.10 4.48
C ASN A 210 26.31 3.01 3.46
N LEU A 211 26.56 4.13 2.75
CA LEU A 211 27.60 4.23 1.72
C LEU A 211 29.01 4.12 2.29
N ASP A 212 29.25 4.64 3.49
CA ASP A 212 30.56 4.62 4.15
C ASP A 212 30.97 3.21 4.54
N THR A 213 30.05 2.46 5.15
CA THR A 213 30.28 1.08 5.58
C THR A 213 29.95 0.04 4.51
N LYS A 214 29.42 0.48 3.36
CA LYS A 214 28.90 -0.37 2.27
C LYS A 214 28.01 -1.50 2.77
N SER A 215 27.15 -1.18 3.75
CA SER A 215 26.30 -2.17 4.41
C SER A 215 24.88 -1.68 4.53
N SER A 216 23.94 -2.60 4.36
CA SER A 216 22.53 -2.35 4.63
C SER A 216 22.21 -2.64 6.09
N THR A 217 21.46 -1.75 6.72
CA THR A 217 20.92 -1.96 8.07
C THR A 217 19.41 -1.87 8.06
N LYS A 218 18.77 -2.70 8.88
CA LYS A 218 17.33 -2.65 9.10
C LYS A 218 17.00 -1.79 10.32
N ASN A 219 16.13 -0.81 10.11
CA ASN A 219 15.52 0.02 11.12
C ASN A 219 14.39 -0.75 11.82
N ASN A 220 14.70 -1.27 13.01
CA ASN A 220 13.76 -1.98 13.88
C ASN A 220 12.99 -1.05 14.83
N ARG A 221 12.91 0.27 14.54
CA ARG A 221 12.11 1.25 15.31
C ARG A 221 10.66 0.77 15.40
N LYS A 222 10.10 0.88 16.60
CA LYS A 222 8.69 0.57 16.86
C LYS A 222 7.81 1.61 16.17
N VAL A 223 6.80 1.14 15.46
CA VAL A 223 5.83 1.94 14.73
C VAL A 223 4.46 1.72 15.35
N LEU A 224 3.79 2.81 15.72
CA LEU A 224 2.38 2.88 16.07
C LEU A 224 1.58 3.04 14.77
N ILE A 225 0.75 2.05 14.47
CA ILE A 225 -0.05 1.97 13.25
C ILE A 225 -1.51 2.17 13.66
N PRO A 226 -2.16 3.27 13.28
CA PRO A 226 -3.57 3.47 13.57
C PRO A 226 -4.44 2.52 12.73
N PHE A 227 -5.60 2.13 13.23
CA PHE A 227 -6.59 1.44 12.40
C PHE A 227 -7.23 2.39 11.40
N THR A 228 -7.44 3.65 11.79
CA THR A 228 -8.05 4.65 10.93
C THR A 228 -7.08 5.78 10.66
N LEU A 229 -6.91 6.14 9.39
CA LEU A 229 -6.30 7.40 8.99
C LEU A 229 -7.40 8.40 8.65
N ASN A 230 -7.29 9.61 9.20
CA ASN A 230 -8.20 10.71 8.92
C ASN A 230 -7.37 11.86 8.33
N ASN A 231 -7.91 12.53 7.32
CA ASN A 231 -7.30 13.56 6.46
C ASN A 231 -6.30 13.05 5.40
N PRO A 232 -6.48 13.43 4.11
CA PRO A 232 -7.62 14.18 3.57
C PRO A 232 -8.90 13.35 3.45
N GLU A 233 -8.78 12.02 3.50
CA GLU A 233 -9.88 11.05 3.34
C GLU A 233 -9.82 10.05 4.49
N SER A 234 -10.96 9.44 4.83
CA SER A 234 -10.99 8.38 5.85
C SER A 234 -10.61 7.04 5.24
N TYR A 235 -9.68 6.36 5.90
CA TYR A 235 -9.08 5.10 5.45
C TYR A 235 -8.98 4.11 6.62
N GLN A 236 -9.32 2.85 6.38
CA GLN A 236 -9.26 1.79 7.37
C GLN A 236 -8.21 0.73 7.03
N LEU A 237 -7.33 0.44 7.99
CA LEU A 237 -6.29 -0.57 7.86
C LEU A 237 -6.96 -1.94 7.73
N TYR A 238 -6.64 -2.66 6.66
CA TYR A 238 -7.13 -4.03 6.49
C TYR A 238 -6.02 -5.04 6.19
N ALA A 239 -4.80 -4.59 5.88
CA ALA A 239 -3.67 -5.50 5.75
C ALA A 239 -2.33 -4.90 6.19
N VAL A 240 -1.48 -5.75 6.74
CA VAL A 240 -0.09 -5.45 7.12
C VAL A 240 0.79 -6.56 6.58
N VAL A 241 1.78 -6.23 5.75
CA VAL A 241 2.87 -7.15 5.41
C VAL A 241 3.99 -6.89 6.41
N GLU A 242 4.38 -7.90 7.16
CA GLU A 242 5.52 -7.85 8.08
C GLU A 242 6.75 -8.51 7.47
N HIS A 243 7.91 -7.97 7.78
CA HIS A 243 9.21 -8.54 7.46
C HIS A 243 10.01 -8.77 8.74
N SER A 244 10.39 -10.02 9.00
CA SER A 244 11.30 -10.41 10.09
C SER A 244 12.69 -10.74 9.53
N GLY A 245 13.76 -10.56 10.31
CA GLY A 245 15.14 -10.78 9.84
C GLY A 245 15.74 -9.59 9.06
N GLU A 246 16.79 -9.87 8.28
CA GLU A 246 17.65 -8.89 7.60
C GLU A 246 17.35 -8.80 6.09
N LEU A 247 17.91 -7.81 5.39
CA LEU A 247 17.61 -7.51 3.97
C LEU A 247 17.69 -8.73 3.04
N ARG A 248 18.73 -9.57 3.19
CA ARG A 248 18.97 -10.74 2.32
C ARG A 248 18.59 -12.08 2.96
N ASN A 249 18.17 -12.05 4.22
CA ASN A 249 17.83 -13.24 4.99
C ASN A 249 16.76 -12.89 6.01
N GLY A 250 15.54 -12.77 5.50
CA GLY A 250 14.37 -12.48 6.29
C GLY A 250 13.18 -13.30 5.83
N HIS A 251 12.02 -13.00 6.39
CA HIS A 251 10.78 -13.72 6.13
C HIS A 251 9.61 -12.75 6.14
N TYR A 252 8.85 -12.76 5.04
CA TYR A 252 7.64 -11.98 4.88
C TYR A 252 6.42 -12.80 5.26
N VAL A 253 5.48 -12.16 5.95
CA VAL A 253 4.12 -12.68 6.18
C VAL A 253 3.12 -11.56 5.93
N SER A 254 1.88 -11.91 5.57
CA SER A 254 0.80 -10.93 5.48
C SER A 254 -0.27 -11.20 6.54
N ILE A 255 -0.73 -10.15 7.19
CA ILE A 255 -1.78 -10.19 8.20
C ILE A 255 -2.94 -9.37 7.64
N ILE A 256 -4.08 -10.00 7.40
CA ILE A 256 -5.16 -9.43 6.59
C ILE A 256 -6.49 -9.62 7.33
N GLN A 257 -7.26 -8.54 7.43
CA GLN A 257 -8.64 -8.55 7.86
C GLN A 257 -9.53 -9.05 6.73
N THR A 258 -10.39 -10.01 7.04
CA THR A 258 -11.39 -10.55 6.14
C THR A 258 -12.65 -9.70 6.16
N ASP A 259 -13.54 -9.89 5.19
CA ASP A 259 -14.85 -9.22 5.11
C ASP A 259 -15.76 -9.49 6.32
N GLU A 260 -15.41 -10.46 7.18
CA GLU A 260 -16.12 -10.83 8.40
C GLU A 260 -15.44 -10.22 9.66
N ASP A 261 -14.63 -9.17 9.49
CA ASP A 261 -13.87 -8.47 10.53
C ASP A 261 -12.91 -9.35 11.35
N ARG A 262 -12.50 -10.49 10.78
CA ARG A 262 -11.54 -11.42 11.39
C ARG A 262 -10.17 -11.28 10.74
N TRP A 263 -9.13 -11.17 11.57
CA TRP A 263 -7.74 -11.09 11.13
C TRP A 263 -7.10 -12.47 10.99
N PHE A 264 -6.36 -12.69 9.91
CA PHE A 264 -5.62 -13.92 9.63
C PHE A 264 -4.18 -13.60 9.23
N CYS A 265 -3.25 -14.43 9.70
CA CYS A 265 -1.85 -14.44 9.28
C CYS A 265 -1.68 -15.48 8.18
N PHE A 266 -1.21 -15.03 7.03
CA PHE A 266 -0.88 -15.84 5.87
C PHE A 266 0.64 -15.93 5.78
N ASN A 267 1.15 -17.08 6.19
CA ASN A 267 2.56 -17.42 6.22
C ASN A 267 2.81 -18.54 5.22
N ASP A 268 3.04 -18.14 3.97
CA ASP A 268 3.08 -19.05 2.82
C ASP A 268 1.83 -19.94 2.78
N GLU A 269 1.99 -21.26 2.80
CA GLU A 269 0.89 -22.24 2.75
C GLU A 269 0.04 -22.22 4.03
N LYS A 270 0.63 -21.78 5.16
CA LYS A 270 -0.01 -21.84 6.47
C LYS A 270 -0.83 -20.58 6.72
N VAL A 271 -2.11 -20.78 7.02
CA VAL A 271 -3.03 -19.72 7.43
C VAL A 271 -3.46 -19.95 8.88
N SER A 272 -3.35 -18.91 9.71
CA SER A 272 -3.77 -18.96 11.12
C SER A 272 -4.56 -17.71 11.49
N ARG A 273 -5.54 -17.85 12.38
CA ARG A 273 -6.34 -16.72 12.87
C ARG A 273 -5.56 -15.91 13.91
N VAL A 274 -5.60 -14.58 13.81
CA VAL A 274 -4.98 -13.66 14.77
C VAL A 274 -6.05 -13.10 15.70
N GLN A 275 -5.88 -13.28 17.02
CA GLN A 275 -6.95 -12.96 17.98
C GLN A 275 -6.69 -11.78 18.91
N GLN A 276 -5.46 -11.26 19.07
CA GLN A 276 -5.20 -10.32 20.16
C GLN A 276 -4.55 -9.00 19.72
N GLN A 277 -3.61 -9.04 18.77
CA GLN A 277 -2.88 -7.84 18.35
C GLN A 277 -3.71 -6.86 17.51
N PHE A 278 -4.83 -7.32 16.93
CA PHE A 278 -5.62 -6.57 15.95
C PHE A 278 -7.09 -6.37 16.36
N LYS A 279 -7.42 -6.53 17.65
CA LYS A 279 -8.79 -6.33 18.15
C LYS A 279 -9.06 -4.93 18.66
N ASP A 280 -8.17 -4.39 19.50
CA ASP A 280 -8.48 -3.22 20.34
C ASP A 280 -7.43 -2.12 20.15
N GLY A 281 -7.59 -1.29 19.12
CA GLY A 281 -6.81 -0.08 18.92
C GLY A 281 -5.53 -0.22 18.09
N PRO A 282 -4.69 0.82 18.06
CA PRO A 282 -3.55 0.91 17.14
C PRO A 282 -2.52 -0.21 17.38
N ILE A 283 -1.96 -0.73 16.28
CA ILE A 283 -0.98 -1.82 16.32
C ILE A 283 0.41 -1.24 16.61
N MET A 284 1.13 -1.88 17.53
CA MET A 284 2.55 -1.64 17.74
C MET A 284 3.35 -2.71 16.99
N SER A 285 4.20 -2.31 16.03
CA SER A 285 5.04 -3.26 15.29
C SER A 285 6.45 -2.73 15.03
N SER A 286 7.45 -3.59 15.19
CA SER A 286 8.85 -3.34 14.77
C SER A 286 9.19 -4.02 13.44
N THR A 287 8.25 -4.76 12.85
CA THR A 287 8.45 -5.62 11.68
C THR A 287 7.50 -5.29 10.53
N ALA A 288 6.42 -4.53 10.76
CA ALA A 288 5.53 -4.04 9.71
C ALA A 288 6.30 -3.31 8.61
N TYR A 289 6.06 -3.68 7.36
CA TYR A 289 6.82 -3.24 6.20
C TYR A 289 5.94 -2.51 5.17
N LEU A 290 4.84 -3.14 4.75
CA LEU A 290 3.79 -2.48 3.97
C LEU A 290 2.50 -2.44 4.78
N LEU A 291 1.81 -1.31 4.71
CA LEU A 291 0.49 -1.10 5.32
C LEU A 291 -0.52 -0.82 4.21
N PHE A 292 -1.68 -1.46 4.25
CA PHE A 292 -2.74 -1.28 3.28
C PHE A 292 -3.99 -0.79 3.99
N TYR A 293 -4.45 0.38 3.57
CA TYR A 293 -5.68 0.98 4.05
C TYR A 293 -6.69 1.10 2.93
N ARG A 294 -7.94 0.73 3.19
CA ARG A 294 -9.05 0.88 2.26
C ARG A 294 -9.79 2.17 2.54
N LYS A 295 -10.10 2.93 1.50
CA LYS A 295 -10.90 4.15 1.59
C LYS A 295 -12.29 3.83 2.13
N GLU A 296 -12.79 4.61 3.08
CA GLU A 296 -14.17 4.51 3.52
C GLU A 296 -15.10 5.09 2.45
N THR A 297 -16.02 4.26 1.93
CA THR A 297 -17.11 4.72 1.07
C THR A 297 -18.40 4.83 1.88
N SER A 298 -19.37 5.59 1.36
CA SER A 298 -20.70 5.76 1.99
C SER A 298 -21.43 4.42 2.23
N GLU A 299 -21.11 3.39 1.45
CA GLU A 299 -21.67 2.04 1.57
C GLU A 299 -21.14 1.32 2.82
N ASN A 300 -19.85 1.51 3.15
CA ASN A 300 -19.21 0.91 4.34
C ASN A 300 -19.67 1.55 5.66
N GLN A 301 -20.30 2.73 5.63
CA GLN A 301 -20.87 3.35 6.83
C GLN A 301 -22.20 2.70 7.27
N SER A 302 -22.86 1.96 6.37
CA SER A 302 -24.14 1.30 6.67
C SER A 302 -24.01 -0.05 7.39
N SER A 303 -22.86 -0.74 7.24
CA SER A 303 -22.59 -1.99 7.95
C SER A 303 -22.16 -1.79 9.41
N MET A 304 -21.78 -0.55 9.79
CA MET A 304 -21.35 -0.20 11.16
C MET A 304 -22.44 0.45 12.03
N LYS A 305 -23.68 0.56 11.55
CA LYS A 305 -24.82 1.06 12.33
C LYS A 305 -25.95 0.05 12.39
N VAL A 306 -25.75 -1.03 13.13
CA VAL A 306 -26.87 -1.80 13.70
C VAL A 306 -26.53 -2.14 15.14
N ASP A 307 -26.86 -1.24 16.05
CA ASP A 307 -27.75 -1.52 17.18
C ASP A 307 -27.97 -0.20 17.95
N ASP A 308 -29.06 0.52 17.65
CA ASP A 308 -29.95 1.03 18.70
C ASP A 308 -31.19 1.71 18.09
N SER A 309 -32.32 1.49 18.76
CA SER A 309 -33.64 2.14 18.63
C SER A 309 -34.62 1.68 17.53
N GLU A 310 -35.45 0.70 17.90
CA GLU A 310 -36.87 0.69 17.55
C GLU A 310 -37.56 1.97 18.07
N VAL A 311 -38.04 2.86 17.19
CA VAL A 311 -39.27 3.63 17.42
C VAL A 311 -40.00 3.86 16.09
N LYS A 312 -41.26 3.43 16.07
CA LYS A 312 -42.24 3.61 14.98
C LYS A 312 -42.54 5.10 14.71
N ALA A 313 -42.62 5.49 13.44
CA ALA A 313 -43.60 6.47 12.97
C ALA A 313 -43.81 6.41 11.45
N THR A 314 -45.08 6.37 11.08
CA THR A 314 -45.69 6.40 9.75
C THR A 314 -45.59 7.76 9.05
N GLY A 315 -45.47 7.79 7.72
CA GLY A 315 -45.76 9.00 6.92
C GLY A 315 -45.33 8.94 5.45
N GLN A 316 -46.30 9.05 4.54
CA GLN A 316 -46.19 9.06 3.07
C GLN A 316 -45.62 10.38 2.51
N GLY A 317 -45.04 10.37 1.29
CA GLY A 317 -45.03 11.58 0.44
C GLY A 317 -43.91 11.77 -0.61
N THR A 318 -44.11 11.22 -1.80
CA THR A 318 -43.87 11.81 -3.15
C THR A 318 -42.56 12.55 -3.53
N SER A 319 -41.80 11.91 -4.44
CA SER A 319 -41.23 12.37 -5.73
C SER A 319 -41.11 13.87 -6.06
N LYS A 320 -39.91 14.30 -6.48
CA LYS A 320 -39.64 14.95 -7.79
C LYS A 320 -38.14 15.14 -8.08
N ARG A 321 -37.82 15.16 -9.37
CA ARG A 321 -36.50 14.97 -10.01
C ARG A 321 -36.21 16.16 -10.95
N LEU A 322 -34.91 16.41 -11.18
CA LEU A 322 -34.23 17.13 -12.31
C LEU A 322 -34.29 18.67 -12.37
N PRO A 323 -33.37 19.36 -13.11
CA PRO A 323 -32.26 18.87 -13.96
C PRO A 323 -30.89 19.56 -13.81
N THR A 324 -29.94 18.94 -14.52
CA THR A 324 -28.56 19.26 -14.92
C THR A 324 -28.38 20.55 -15.74
N LYS A 325 -27.14 21.09 -15.77
CA LYS A 325 -26.51 21.71 -16.96
C LYS A 325 -24.98 21.56 -16.97
N ASN A 326 -24.50 20.94 -18.05
CA ASN A 326 -23.12 20.89 -18.53
C ASN A 326 -22.74 22.20 -19.25
N HIS A 327 -21.44 22.54 -19.31
CA HIS A 327 -20.68 22.74 -20.58
C HIS A 327 -19.19 23.11 -20.32
N PRO A 328 -18.30 23.08 -21.35
CA PRO A 328 -16.97 22.44 -21.27
C PRO A 328 -15.82 23.36 -21.72
N LEU A 329 -14.56 23.06 -21.41
CA LEU A 329 -13.40 23.69 -22.07
C LEU A 329 -12.26 22.65 -22.08
N THR A 330 -12.00 21.99 -23.21
CA THR A 330 -10.92 22.28 -24.19
C THR A 330 -9.52 22.06 -23.62
N GLU A 331 -8.92 20.91 -23.96
CA GLU A 331 -7.50 20.61 -23.80
C GLU A 331 -6.80 20.79 -25.15
N GLU A 332 -5.71 21.56 -25.15
CA GLU A 332 -4.67 21.53 -26.19
C GLU A 332 -3.36 21.05 -25.58
N ASP A 333 -2.69 20.24 -26.41
CA ASP A 333 -1.40 19.56 -26.36
C ASP A 333 -0.23 20.24 -25.62
N GLY A 334 0.69 19.40 -25.11
CA GLY A 334 1.97 19.89 -24.59
C GLY A 334 2.91 18.82 -24.04
N GLU A 335 3.43 17.97 -24.92
CA GLU A 335 4.48 16.97 -24.72
C GLU A 335 5.76 17.53 -24.03
N SER A 336 6.28 16.89 -22.97
CA SER A 336 7.70 16.99 -22.62
C SER A 336 8.24 15.97 -21.61
N ALA A 337 9.42 15.45 -21.96
CA ALA A 337 10.57 15.10 -21.12
C ALA A 337 10.44 14.04 -20.01
N LYS A 338 10.89 12.84 -20.39
CA LYS A 338 11.35 11.76 -19.50
C LYS A 338 12.51 12.25 -18.62
N SER A 339 12.39 12.12 -17.30
CA SER A 339 13.54 12.09 -16.39
C SER A 339 13.46 10.86 -15.48
N ARG A 340 14.58 10.14 -15.44
CA ARG A 340 14.79 8.82 -14.84
C ARG A 340 14.91 8.95 -13.33
N ILE A 341 14.01 8.32 -12.58
CA ILE A 341 14.28 7.95 -11.19
C ILE A 341 15.03 6.62 -11.23
N VAL A 342 16.32 6.68 -10.88
CA VAL A 342 17.15 5.50 -10.66
C VAL A 342 16.82 4.97 -9.27
N THR A 343 16.03 3.91 -9.20
CA THR A 343 15.93 3.08 -8.00
C THR A 343 17.27 2.35 -7.85
N LEU A 344 18.07 2.75 -6.86
CA LEU A 344 19.29 2.04 -6.51
C LEU A 344 18.93 0.74 -5.79
N VAL A 345 19.34 -0.36 -6.43
CA VAL A 345 19.31 -1.76 -5.97
C VAL A 345 20.14 -1.97 -4.70
#